data_AF-A0AAW6IX46-F1
#
_entry.id   AF-A0AAW6IX46-F1
#
_cell.length_a   1.000
_cell.length_b   1.000
_cell.length_c   1.000
_cell.angle_alpha   90.00
_cell.angle_beta   90.00
_cell.angle_gamma   90.00
#
_symmetry.space_group_name_H-M   'P 1'
#
loop_
_entity.id
_entity.type
_entity.pdbx_description
1 polymer ?
#
loop_
_entity_poly.entity_id
_entity_poly.type
_entity_poly.pdbx_seq_one_letter_code
_entity_poly.pdbx_strand_id
1 'polypeptide(L)'
;MMKLQLCASNALNKYLKADLPRLPHELGKQAGVNTLISDGDNFNWQLQIIDNSYKSREKTIIVCEANSRFTFFIPVSLKLSQQELTQLLEYEWQLMMAQTLEVYQLIPRSNIAVLLSELSKIEFPPHWVKNTDLSISGHISDAALWVTQTLQEEGLYDLPKDLAIELAIYLNTQPKRITNKTTGRKEKFIPIERLLTYCQGLISSEKLVDESSNEIVDTSNIINFSDYKKD
;
A
#
# COMPACT_ATOMS: atom_id res chain seq x y z
N MET A 1 -8.08 -13.83 -7.70
CA MET A 1 -6.80 -13.14 -8.02
C MET A 1 -6.98 -11.66 -7.72
N MET A 2 -6.12 -11.11 -6.86
CA MET A 2 -6.30 -9.77 -6.31
C MET A 2 -5.53 -8.72 -7.10
N LYS A 3 -6.19 -7.68 -7.57
CA LYS A 3 -5.59 -6.67 -8.44
C LYS A 3 -4.84 -5.59 -7.63
N LEU A 4 -3.53 -5.44 -7.82
CA LEU A 4 -2.79 -4.28 -7.32
C LEU A 4 -2.96 -3.10 -8.28
N GLN A 5 -3.83 -2.15 -7.93
CA GLN A 5 -4.12 -1.00 -8.78
C GLN A 5 -3.31 0.24 -8.36
N LEU A 6 -2.36 0.61 -9.21
CA LEU A 6 -1.46 1.74 -9.04
C LEU A 6 -2.00 2.97 -9.78
N CYS A 7 -2.54 3.92 -9.01
CA CYS A 7 -3.18 5.12 -9.52
C CYS A 7 -2.19 6.29 -9.54
N ALA A 8 -1.63 6.57 -10.71
CA ALA A 8 -0.73 7.71 -10.89
C ALA A 8 -1.52 9.02 -11.04
N SER A 9 -1.06 10.07 -10.35
CA SER A 9 -1.51 11.42 -10.66
C SER A 9 -1.03 11.87 -12.04
N ASN A 10 -1.64 12.94 -12.56
CA ASN A 10 -1.21 13.53 -13.83
C ASN A 10 0.27 13.95 -13.81
N ALA A 11 0.76 14.46 -12.67
CA ALA A 11 2.15 14.86 -12.50
C ALA A 11 3.09 13.66 -12.59
N LEU A 12 2.76 12.55 -11.90
CA LEU A 12 3.56 11.34 -11.93
C LEU A 12 3.53 10.69 -13.33
N ASN A 13 2.36 10.61 -13.96
CA ASN A 13 2.25 10.08 -15.32
C ASN A 13 3.14 10.85 -16.31
N LYS A 14 3.13 12.20 -16.22
CA LYS A 14 4.01 13.06 -17.03
C LYS A 14 5.48 12.82 -16.71
N TYR A 15 5.83 12.67 -15.44
CA TYR A 15 7.21 12.40 -15.00
C TYR A 15 7.75 11.09 -15.57
N LEU A 16 6.97 10.02 -15.48
CA LEU A 16 7.30 8.69 -16.01
C LEU A 16 7.30 8.64 -17.55
N LYS A 17 6.77 9.68 -18.21
CA LYS A 17 6.47 9.70 -19.65
C LYS A 17 5.61 8.49 -20.07
N ALA A 18 4.71 8.07 -19.18
CA ALA A 18 3.81 6.96 -19.42
C ALA A 18 2.53 7.44 -20.12
N ASP A 19 1.93 6.59 -20.95
CA ASP A 19 0.60 6.82 -21.52
C ASP A 19 -0.42 5.91 -20.84
N LEU A 20 -0.61 6.11 -19.54
CA LEU A 20 -1.49 5.26 -18.74
C LEU A 20 -2.97 5.48 -19.12
N PRO A 21 -3.80 4.43 -19.15
CA PRO A 21 -5.23 4.57 -19.35
C PRO A 21 -5.86 5.36 -18.18
N ARG A 22 -6.90 6.15 -18.45
CA ARG A 22 -7.65 6.80 -17.38
C ARG A 22 -8.59 5.80 -16.73
N LEU A 23 -8.75 5.88 -15.40
CA LEU A 23 -9.73 5.05 -14.71
C LEU A 23 -11.15 5.41 -15.23
N PRO A 24 -11.94 4.43 -15.68
CA PRO A 24 -13.30 4.68 -16.20
C PRO A 24 -14.18 5.36 -15.15
N HIS A 25 -15.13 6.17 -15.59
CA HIS A 25 -16.06 6.89 -14.72
C HIS A 25 -17.47 6.81 -15.29
N GLU A 26 -18.47 6.91 -14.42
CA GLU A 26 -19.87 7.01 -14.83
C GLU A 26 -20.12 8.32 -15.59
N LEU A 27 -21.07 8.29 -16.54
CA LEU A 27 -21.53 9.46 -17.27
C LEU A 27 -21.87 10.61 -16.31
N GLY A 28 -21.21 11.76 -16.48
CA GLY A 28 -21.44 12.98 -15.69
C GLY A 28 -20.49 13.19 -14.50
N LYS A 29 -19.61 12.23 -14.17
CA LYS A 29 -18.52 12.45 -13.20
C LYS A 29 -17.25 12.93 -13.90
N GLN A 30 -16.36 13.60 -13.15
CA GLN A 30 -15.07 14.03 -13.72
C GLN A 30 -14.14 12.83 -13.89
N ALA A 31 -13.72 12.56 -15.13
CA ALA A 31 -12.79 11.51 -15.46
C ALA A 31 -11.47 11.62 -14.67
N GLY A 32 -11.01 10.52 -14.08
CA GLY A 32 -9.73 10.46 -13.37
C GLY A 32 -9.73 11.14 -11.99
N VAL A 33 -10.90 11.35 -11.40
CA VAL A 33 -11.07 11.86 -10.01
C VAL A 33 -12.00 10.93 -9.21
N ASN A 34 -11.90 9.63 -9.46
CA ASN A 34 -12.73 8.63 -8.81
C ASN A 34 -12.22 8.34 -7.40
N THR A 35 -13.15 7.99 -6.52
CA THR A 35 -12.80 7.43 -5.21
C THR A 35 -12.21 6.04 -5.38
N LEU A 36 -11.07 5.80 -4.73
CA LEU A 36 -10.43 4.50 -4.68
C LEU A 36 -10.93 3.74 -3.44
N ILE A 37 -11.16 2.44 -3.60
CA ILE A 37 -11.64 1.55 -2.54
C ILE A 37 -10.77 0.30 -2.59
N SER A 38 -10.11 -0.04 -1.50
CA SER A 38 -9.45 -1.33 -1.38
C SER A 38 -10.39 -2.33 -0.73
N ASP A 39 -10.63 -3.45 -1.41
CA ASP A 39 -11.54 -4.53 -1.01
C ASP A 39 -10.86 -5.88 -1.24
N GLY A 40 -11.62 -6.99 -1.22
CA GLY A 40 -11.07 -8.33 -1.43
C GLY A 40 -10.49 -8.56 -2.83
N ASP A 41 -10.92 -7.79 -3.82
CA ASP A 41 -10.53 -7.96 -5.22
C ASP A 41 -9.51 -6.92 -5.68
N ASN A 42 -9.47 -5.74 -5.04
CA ASN A 42 -8.64 -4.62 -5.46
C ASN A 42 -7.82 -4.08 -4.29
N PHE A 43 -6.50 -4.02 -4.47
CA PHE A 43 -5.59 -3.30 -3.60
C PHE A 43 -5.20 -1.97 -4.24
N ASN A 44 -5.83 -0.87 -3.82
CA ASN A 44 -5.69 0.42 -4.49
C ASN A 44 -4.67 1.32 -3.79
N TRP A 45 -3.74 1.86 -4.58
CA TRP A 45 -2.73 2.79 -4.13
C TRP A 45 -2.74 4.05 -5.00
N GLN A 46 -2.65 5.22 -4.38
CA GLN A 46 -2.46 6.50 -5.07
C GLN A 46 -1.03 6.96 -4.96
N LEU A 47 -0.46 7.39 -6.10
CA LEU A 47 0.92 7.80 -6.21
C LEU A 47 1.00 9.24 -6.75
N GLN A 48 1.73 10.08 -6.05
CA GLN A 48 1.99 11.46 -6.47
C GLN A 48 3.47 11.77 -6.35
N ILE A 49 4.01 12.52 -7.31
CA ILE A 49 5.37 13.03 -7.25
C ILE A 49 5.35 14.49 -6.83
N ILE A 50 6.27 14.86 -5.94
CA ILE A 50 6.50 16.24 -5.50
C ILE A 50 7.95 16.65 -5.81
N ASP A 51 8.15 17.96 -5.98
CA ASP A 51 9.49 18.53 -5.92
C ASP A 51 9.88 18.72 -4.45
N ASN A 52 11.08 18.30 -4.06
CA ASN A 52 11.54 18.43 -2.67
C ASN A 52 11.71 19.89 -2.23
N SER A 53 12.06 20.75 -3.19
CA SER A 53 12.03 22.20 -3.06
C SER A 53 11.62 22.80 -4.41
N TYR A 54 11.30 24.09 -4.45
CA TYR A 54 10.79 24.71 -5.67
C TYR A 54 11.72 24.50 -6.88
N LYS A 55 11.22 23.78 -7.90
CA LYS A 55 11.95 23.41 -9.12
C LYS A 55 13.21 22.55 -8.88
N SER A 56 13.27 21.84 -7.75
CA SER A 56 14.36 20.93 -7.45
C SER A 56 14.49 19.82 -8.49
N ARG A 57 15.71 19.33 -8.70
CA ARG A 57 15.95 18.13 -9.50
C ARG A 57 15.53 16.89 -8.72
N GLU A 58 15.78 16.91 -7.43
CA GLU A 58 15.44 15.90 -6.45
C GLU A 58 13.93 15.92 -6.20
N LYS A 59 13.31 14.74 -6.27
CA LYS A 59 11.87 14.57 -6.13
C LYS A 59 11.59 13.44 -5.17
N THR A 60 10.37 13.42 -4.65
CA THR A 60 9.88 12.31 -3.83
C THR A 60 8.55 11.86 -4.40
N ILE A 61 8.41 10.55 -4.61
CA ILE A 61 7.10 9.94 -4.87
C ILE A 61 6.51 9.54 -3.53
N ILE A 62 5.30 10.03 -3.27
CA ILE A 62 4.49 9.69 -2.11
C ILE A 62 3.47 8.65 -2.56
N VAL A 63 3.46 7.54 -1.85
CA VAL A 63 2.63 6.38 -2.15
C VAL A 63 1.67 6.19 -0.97
N CYS A 64 0.36 6.17 -1.23
CA CYS A 64 -0.65 6.10 -0.18
C CYS A 64 -1.74 5.09 -0.52
N GLU A 65 -1.96 4.13 0.37
CA GLU A 65 -2.99 3.09 0.23
C GLU A 65 -4.39 3.66 0.51
N ALA A 66 -5.38 3.27 -0.30
CA ALA A 66 -6.69 3.91 -0.33
C ALA A 66 -7.52 3.76 0.95
N ASN A 67 -7.49 2.59 1.59
CA ASN A 67 -8.33 2.27 2.75
C ASN A 67 -7.71 2.70 4.09
N SER A 68 -6.49 2.25 4.34
CA SER A 68 -5.69 2.47 5.55
C SER A 68 -4.99 3.81 5.57
N ARG A 69 -4.84 4.49 4.43
CA ARG A 69 -3.99 5.69 4.29
C ARG A 69 -2.56 5.45 4.75
N PHE A 70 -2.11 4.18 4.71
CA PHE A 70 -0.72 3.82 4.93
C PHE A 70 0.12 4.50 3.84
N THR A 71 1.16 5.20 4.25
CA THR A 71 1.93 6.09 3.37
C THR A 71 3.41 5.76 3.45
N PHE A 72 4.08 5.71 2.31
CA PHE A 72 5.54 5.60 2.25
C PHE A 72 6.11 6.43 1.10
N PHE A 73 7.43 6.57 1.09
CA PHE A 73 8.14 7.49 0.22
C PHE A 73 9.17 6.76 -0.63
N ILE A 74 9.26 7.15 -1.89
CA ILE A 74 10.32 6.71 -2.81
C ILE A 74 11.10 7.98 -3.20
N PRO A 75 12.29 8.20 -2.64
CA PRO A 75 13.19 9.25 -3.08
C PRO A 75 13.62 9.01 -4.53
N VAL A 76 13.64 10.07 -5.33
CA VAL A 76 13.95 10.00 -6.77
C VAL A 76 15.07 10.97 -7.10
N SER A 77 16.29 10.44 -7.18
CA SER A 77 17.51 11.16 -7.57
C SER A 77 17.83 11.01 -9.06
N LEU A 78 17.35 9.94 -9.69
CA LEU A 78 17.50 9.65 -11.12
C LEU A 78 16.14 9.38 -11.75
N LYS A 79 16.05 9.56 -13.07
CA LYS A 79 14.81 9.33 -13.79
C LYS A 79 14.40 7.85 -13.71
N LEU A 80 13.26 7.58 -13.08
CA LEU A 80 12.64 6.25 -13.02
C LEU A 80 11.71 6.00 -14.20
N SER A 81 11.76 4.80 -14.76
CA SER A 81 10.75 4.26 -15.67
C SER A 81 9.55 3.71 -14.88
N GLN A 82 8.41 3.52 -15.58
CA GLN A 82 7.24 2.88 -14.98
C GLN A 82 7.55 1.45 -14.50
N GLN A 83 8.37 0.69 -15.23
CA GLN A 83 8.71 -0.68 -14.89
C GLN A 83 9.57 -0.75 -13.61
N GLU A 84 10.62 0.08 -13.52
CA GLU A 84 11.46 0.17 -12.31
C GLU A 84 10.63 0.58 -11.10
N LEU A 85 9.75 1.57 -11.26
CA LEU A 85 8.85 1.98 -10.18
C LEU A 85 7.88 0.86 -9.79
N THR A 86 7.39 0.06 -10.74
CA THR A 86 6.52 -1.08 -10.44
C THR A 86 7.24 -2.11 -9.57
N GLN A 87 8.46 -2.50 -9.94
CA GLN A 87 9.27 -3.45 -9.19
C GLN A 87 9.58 -2.97 -7.77
N LEU A 88 9.90 -1.68 -7.62
CA LEU A 88 10.08 -1.08 -6.30
C LEU A 88 8.80 -1.19 -5.47
N LEU A 89 7.66 -0.82 -6.06
CA LEU A 89 6.39 -0.80 -5.35
C LEU A 89 5.98 -2.18 -4.86
N GLU A 90 6.14 -3.25 -5.67
CA GLU A 90 5.75 -4.63 -5.31
C GLU A 90 6.39 -5.11 -3.99
N TYR A 91 7.58 -4.62 -3.67
CA TYR A 91 8.34 -5.00 -2.47
C TYR A 91 8.30 -3.94 -1.36
N GLU A 92 8.47 -2.66 -1.68
CA GLU A 92 8.68 -1.59 -0.69
C GLU A 92 7.50 -1.42 0.27
N TRP A 93 6.26 -1.66 -0.16
CA TRP A 93 5.12 -1.56 0.75
C TRP A 93 5.16 -2.63 1.85
N GLN A 94 5.62 -3.85 1.51
CA GLN A 94 5.73 -4.96 2.46
C GLN A 94 6.85 -4.71 3.46
N LEU A 95 8.00 -4.23 2.96
CA LEU A 95 9.13 -3.84 3.80
C LEU A 95 8.72 -2.72 4.77
N MET A 96 8.10 -1.66 4.25
CA MET A 96 7.67 -0.53 5.09
C MET A 96 6.63 -0.96 6.13
N MET A 97 5.70 -1.83 5.76
CA MET A 97 4.73 -2.40 6.69
C MET A 97 5.43 -3.19 7.80
N ALA A 98 6.40 -4.04 7.46
CA ALA A 98 7.17 -4.81 8.42
C ALA A 98 7.94 -3.92 9.41
N GLN A 99 8.68 -2.94 8.90
CA GLN A 99 9.43 -1.97 9.71
C GLN A 99 8.50 -1.17 10.63
N THR A 100 7.35 -0.74 10.12
CA THR A 100 6.36 -0.02 10.92
C THR A 100 5.78 -0.91 12.03
N LEU A 101 5.48 -2.18 11.74
CA LEU A 101 5.00 -3.13 12.75
C LEU A 101 6.05 -3.44 13.82
N GLU A 102 7.32 -3.53 13.44
CA GLU A 102 8.42 -3.75 14.38
C GLU A 102 8.58 -2.59 15.37
N VAL A 103 8.47 -1.35 14.89
CA VAL A 103 8.55 -0.15 15.74
C VAL A 103 7.27 0.04 16.55
N TYR A 104 6.09 -0.16 15.93
CA TYR A 104 4.81 0.05 16.58
C TYR A 104 4.44 -1.08 17.57
N GLN A 105 5.07 -2.25 17.45
CA GLN A 105 4.92 -3.41 18.35
C GLN A 105 3.49 -3.92 18.49
N LEU A 106 2.68 -3.79 17.44
CA LEU A 106 1.29 -4.25 17.44
C LEU A 106 1.16 -5.78 17.47
N ILE A 107 2.15 -6.48 16.92
CA ILE A 107 2.25 -7.95 16.92
C ILE A 107 3.71 -8.39 17.18
N PRO A 108 3.94 -9.61 17.69
CA PRO A 108 5.28 -10.16 17.84
C PRO A 108 6.06 -10.22 16.52
N ARG A 109 7.38 -10.06 16.55
CA ARG A 109 8.24 -10.13 15.34
C ARG A 109 8.10 -11.45 14.58
N SER A 110 7.93 -12.57 15.29
CA SER A 110 7.64 -13.87 14.67
C SER A 110 6.37 -13.84 13.82
N ASN A 111 5.35 -13.10 14.27
CA ASN A 111 4.08 -13.00 13.56
C ASN A 111 4.18 -12.06 12.36
N ILE A 112 5.10 -11.08 12.37
CA ILE A 112 5.40 -10.25 11.19
C ILE A 112 5.99 -11.13 10.09
N ALA A 113 6.96 -11.99 10.41
CA ALA A 113 7.55 -12.91 9.44
C ALA A 113 6.52 -13.88 8.85
N VAL A 114 5.64 -14.45 9.69
CA VAL A 114 4.53 -15.31 9.24
C VAL A 114 3.57 -14.53 8.34
N LEU A 115 3.19 -13.30 8.72
CA LEU A 115 2.32 -12.44 7.93
C LEU A 115 2.86 -12.18 6.53
N LEU A 116 4.14 -11.80 6.42
CA LEU A 116 4.79 -11.56 5.13
C LEU A 116 4.89 -12.84 4.30
N SER A 117 5.19 -13.98 4.94
CA SER A 117 5.23 -15.27 4.26
C SER A 117 3.87 -15.65 3.67
N GLU A 118 2.77 -15.39 4.37
CA GLU A 118 1.43 -15.65 3.87
C GLU A 118 1.03 -14.65 2.76
N LEU A 119 1.35 -13.36 2.92
CA LEU A 119 1.12 -12.35 1.89
C LEU A 119 1.87 -12.66 0.59
N SER A 120 3.09 -13.22 0.68
CA SER A 120 3.89 -13.57 -0.51
C SER A 120 3.27 -14.66 -1.38
N LYS A 121 2.29 -15.42 -0.85
CA LYS A 121 1.54 -16.43 -1.59
C LYS A 121 0.39 -15.83 -2.39
N ILE A 122 -0.03 -14.61 -2.06
CA ILE A 122 -1.10 -13.90 -2.77
C ILE A 122 -0.48 -13.19 -3.96
N GLU A 123 -1.00 -13.45 -5.16
CA GLU A 123 -0.58 -12.73 -6.35
C GLU A 123 -1.22 -11.33 -6.39
N PHE A 124 -0.37 -10.32 -6.55
CA PHE A 124 -0.75 -8.91 -6.67
C PHE A 124 -0.37 -8.34 -8.05
N PRO A 125 -0.94 -8.83 -9.18
CA PRO A 125 -0.61 -8.33 -10.51
C PRO A 125 -0.78 -6.80 -10.59
N PRO A 126 0.29 -6.05 -10.92
CA PRO A 126 0.24 -4.60 -10.94
C PRO A 126 -0.53 -4.10 -12.16
N HIS A 127 -1.40 -3.12 -11.94
CA HIS A 127 -2.20 -2.49 -12.97
C HIS A 127 -2.18 -0.97 -12.81
N TRP A 128 -1.67 -0.29 -13.83
CA TRP A 128 -1.52 1.16 -13.81
C TRP A 128 -2.69 1.89 -14.45
N VAL A 129 -3.16 2.94 -13.78
CA VAL A 129 -4.19 3.84 -14.29
C VAL A 129 -3.88 5.29 -13.89
N LYS A 130 -4.42 6.25 -14.65
CA LYS A 130 -4.47 7.66 -14.24
C LYS A 130 -5.72 7.89 -13.40
N ASN A 131 -5.54 8.29 -12.15
CA ASN A 131 -6.61 8.72 -11.26
C ASN A 131 -6.05 9.61 -10.13
N THR A 132 -6.87 10.49 -9.58
CA THR A 132 -6.55 11.29 -8.40
C THR A 132 -7.79 11.38 -7.50
N ASP A 133 -7.87 10.51 -6.52
CA ASP A 133 -8.86 10.55 -5.46
C ASP A 133 -8.57 11.71 -4.51
N LEU A 134 -9.46 12.72 -4.52
CA LEU A 134 -9.34 13.90 -3.67
C LEU A 134 -9.40 13.58 -2.18
N SER A 135 -10.08 12.50 -1.79
CA SER A 135 -10.15 12.10 -0.38
C SER A 135 -8.80 11.59 0.13
N ILE A 136 -7.95 11.04 -0.74
CA ILE A 136 -6.59 10.60 -0.43
C ILE A 136 -5.60 11.75 -0.60
N SER A 137 -5.81 12.62 -1.60
CA SER A 137 -4.93 13.76 -1.89
C SER A 137 -4.69 14.65 -0.68
N GLY A 138 -5.67 14.86 0.20
CA GLY A 138 -5.47 15.62 1.43
C GLY A 138 -4.37 15.04 2.34
N HIS A 139 -4.29 13.71 2.47
CA HIS A 139 -3.25 13.05 3.27
C HIS A 139 -1.91 13.01 2.55
N ILE A 140 -1.91 12.92 1.23
CA ILE A 140 -0.67 12.99 0.45
C ILE A 140 -0.08 14.40 0.54
N SER A 141 -0.91 15.45 0.48
CA SER A 141 -0.45 16.84 0.66
C SER A 141 0.11 17.06 2.06
N ASP A 142 -0.51 16.49 3.10
CA ASP A 142 0.02 16.54 4.46
C ASP A 142 1.38 15.82 4.56
N ALA A 143 1.49 14.61 4.01
CA ALA A 143 2.76 13.88 3.94
C ALA A 143 3.84 14.64 3.13
N ALA A 144 3.44 15.34 2.06
CA ALA A 144 4.33 16.19 1.28
C ALA A 144 4.90 17.34 2.11
N LEU A 145 4.09 17.96 2.97
CA LEU A 145 4.56 19.00 3.89
C LEU A 145 5.59 18.46 4.87
N TRP A 146 5.35 17.27 5.45
CA TRP A 146 6.35 16.61 6.30
C TRP A 146 7.67 16.41 5.57
N VAL A 147 7.63 15.88 4.34
CA VAL A 147 8.85 15.72 3.53
C VAL A 147 9.55 17.06 3.30
N THR A 148 8.85 18.09 2.78
CA THR A 148 9.54 19.34 2.43
C THR A 148 10.00 20.13 3.65
N GLN A 149 9.29 20.08 4.77
CA GLN A 149 9.68 20.73 6.02
C GLN A 149 10.90 20.06 6.65
N THR A 150 10.90 18.73 6.77
CA THR A 150 12.04 18.01 7.34
C THR A 150 13.29 18.21 6.49
N LEU A 151 13.18 18.17 5.16
CA LEU A 151 14.30 18.48 4.27
C LEU A 151 14.83 19.91 4.47
N GLN A 152 13.93 20.88 4.64
CA GLN A 152 14.32 22.27 4.89
C GLN A 152 15.01 22.44 6.25
N GLU A 153 14.50 21.80 7.30
CA GLU A 153 15.04 21.88 8.66
C GLU A 153 16.42 21.22 8.76
N GLU A 154 16.61 20.07 8.10
CA GLU A 154 17.88 19.33 8.07
C GLU A 154 18.87 19.87 7.02
N GLY A 155 18.46 20.83 6.18
CA GLY A 155 19.30 21.39 5.13
C GLY A 155 19.62 20.40 4.00
N LEU A 156 18.70 19.47 3.72
CA LEU A 156 18.85 18.40 2.73
C LEU A 156 18.12 18.74 1.42
N TYR A 157 18.64 18.25 0.29
CA TYR A 157 18.04 18.46 -1.04
C TYR A 157 17.26 17.21 -1.50
N ASP A 158 17.81 16.03 -1.25
CA ASP A 158 17.18 14.73 -1.44
C ASP A 158 16.69 14.17 -0.11
N LEU A 159 15.70 13.27 -0.16
CA LEU A 159 15.21 12.56 1.02
C LEU A 159 16.06 11.29 1.22
N PRO A 160 16.94 11.24 2.23
CA PRO A 160 17.72 10.04 2.49
C PRO A 160 16.80 8.86 2.83
N LYS A 161 17.23 7.65 2.48
CA LYS A 161 16.42 6.44 2.67
C LYS A 161 16.01 6.25 4.13
N ASP A 162 16.92 6.46 5.07
CA ASP A 162 16.64 6.27 6.49
C ASP A 162 15.60 7.29 6.99
N LEU A 163 15.73 8.55 6.56
CA LEU A 163 14.75 9.58 6.89
C LEU A 163 13.38 9.33 6.25
N ALA A 164 13.33 8.78 5.03
CA ALA A 164 12.10 8.34 4.39
C ALA A 164 11.40 7.26 5.22
N ILE A 165 12.16 6.29 5.75
CA ILE A 165 11.64 5.22 6.60
C ILE A 165 11.13 5.80 7.92
N GLU A 166 11.90 6.65 8.59
CA GLU A 166 11.50 7.27 9.87
C GLU A 166 10.23 8.10 9.73
N LEU A 167 10.15 8.96 8.70
CA LEU A 167 8.95 9.75 8.42
C LEU A 167 7.74 8.87 8.11
N ALA A 168 7.91 7.81 7.31
CA ALA A 168 6.82 6.90 6.99
C ALA A 168 6.31 6.19 8.26
N ILE A 169 7.20 5.66 9.10
CA ILE A 169 6.86 5.03 10.38
C ILE A 169 6.12 6.02 11.28
N TYR A 170 6.63 7.24 11.42
CA TYR A 170 5.97 8.29 12.20
C TYR A 170 4.55 8.54 11.70
N LEU A 171 4.36 8.81 10.40
CA LEU A 171 3.05 9.10 9.82
C LEU A 171 2.07 7.93 9.89
N ASN A 172 2.57 6.69 9.82
CA ASN A 172 1.73 5.50 9.86
C ASN A 172 1.36 5.04 11.27
N THR A 173 2.00 5.62 12.29
CA THR A 173 1.67 5.41 13.71
C THR A 173 0.85 6.58 14.29
N GLN A 174 0.73 7.70 13.56
CA GLN A 174 -0.15 8.80 13.96
C GLN A 174 -1.62 8.54 13.61
N PRO A 175 -2.56 8.94 14.48
CA PRO A 175 -3.98 8.80 14.16
C PRO A 175 -4.42 9.71 13.02
N LYS A 176 -5.09 9.14 12.02
CA LYS A 176 -5.73 9.86 10.91
C LYS A 176 -7.23 9.94 11.11
N ARG A 177 -7.86 10.94 10.47
CA ARG A 177 -9.32 11.13 10.48
C ARG A 177 -9.86 11.17 9.07
N ILE A 178 -10.92 10.40 8.82
CA ILE A 178 -11.68 10.46 7.56
C ILE A 178 -13.16 10.69 7.85
N THR A 179 -13.90 11.20 6.86
CA THR A 179 -15.37 11.16 6.91
C THR A 179 -15.83 9.84 6.30
N ASN A 180 -16.55 9.02 7.06
CA ASN A 180 -17.26 7.87 6.51
C ASN A 180 -18.37 8.39 5.59
N LYS A 181 -18.32 8.02 4.31
CA LYS A 181 -19.26 8.53 3.30
C LYS A 181 -20.69 7.99 3.49
N THR A 182 -20.85 6.82 4.10
CA THR A 182 -22.14 6.18 4.36
C THR A 182 -22.84 6.79 5.56
N THR A 183 -22.10 7.01 6.66
CA THR A 183 -22.69 7.51 7.91
C THR A 183 -22.53 9.03 8.11
N GLY A 184 -21.69 9.68 7.31
CA GLY A 184 -21.31 11.10 7.46
C GLY A 184 -20.44 11.41 8.68
N ARG A 185 -20.13 10.41 9.52
CA ARG A 185 -19.39 10.60 10.77
C ARG A 185 -17.88 10.62 10.54
N LYS A 186 -17.16 11.31 11.41
CA LYS A 186 -15.69 11.26 11.44
C LYS A 186 -15.25 9.96 12.11
N GLU A 187 -14.41 9.21 11.41
CA GLU A 187 -13.72 8.04 11.95
C GLU A 187 -12.27 8.39 12.21
N LYS A 188 -11.73 7.89 13.33
CA LYS A 188 -10.32 7.99 13.69
C LYS A 188 -9.73 6.58 13.64
N PHE A 189 -8.56 6.43 13.05
CA PHE A 189 -7.84 5.15 12.98
C PHE A 189 -6.33 5.40 12.89
N ILE A 190 -5.54 4.38 13.14
CA ILE A 190 -4.09 4.40 12.91
C ILE A 190 -3.81 3.62 11.62
N PRO A 191 -3.05 4.18 10.65
CA PRO A 191 -2.84 3.56 9.36
C PRO A 191 -2.30 2.13 9.41
N ILE A 192 -1.28 1.88 10.24
CA ILE A 192 -0.69 0.54 10.31
C ILE A 192 -1.66 -0.51 10.89
N GLU A 193 -2.49 -0.14 11.87
CA GLU A 193 -3.52 -1.04 12.42
C GLU A 193 -4.56 -1.40 11.36
N ARG A 194 -5.03 -0.40 10.59
CA ARG A 194 -6.02 -0.61 9.55
C ARG A 194 -5.45 -1.42 8.37
N LEU A 195 -4.19 -1.19 7.99
CA LEU A 195 -3.52 -1.99 6.97
C LEU A 195 -3.32 -3.44 7.43
N LEU A 196 -2.86 -3.66 8.67
CA LEU A 196 -2.71 -5.00 9.23
C LEU A 196 -4.03 -5.77 9.20
N THR A 197 -5.12 -5.12 9.64
CA THR A 197 -6.47 -5.72 9.64
C THR A 197 -6.89 -6.12 8.23
N TYR A 198 -6.64 -5.26 7.24
CA TYR A 198 -6.92 -5.54 5.85
C TYR A 198 -6.12 -6.75 5.34
N CYS A 199 -4.80 -6.77 5.54
CA CYS A 199 -3.93 -7.88 5.14
C CYS A 199 -4.32 -9.22 5.79
N GLN A 200 -4.69 -9.21 7.07
CA GLN A 200 -5.21 -10.41 7.76
C GLN A 200 -6.52 -10.90 7.15
N GLY A 201 -7.40 -9.98 6.74
CA GLY A 201 -8.63 -10.30 6.02
C GLY A 201 -8.37 -10.97 4.66
N LEU A 202 -7.36 -10.50 3.92
CA LEU A 202 -6.97 -11.10 2.64
C LEU A 202 -6.50 -12.54 2.81
N ILE A 203 -5.58 -12.78 3.75
CA ILE A 203 -5.04 -14.12 4.03
C ILE A 203 -6.16 -15.09 4.45
N SER A 204 -7.10 -14.62 5.28
CA SER A 204 -8.21 -15.45 5.74
C SER A 204 -9.16 -15.82 4.60
N SER A 205 -9.36 -14.91 3.65
CA SER A 205 -10.20 -15.15 2.47
C SER A 205 -9.56 -16.15 1.51
N GLU A 206 -8.24 -16.05 1.28
CA GLU A 206 -7.50 -16.98 0.41
C GLU A 206 -7.56 -18.42 0.94
N LYS A 207 -7.41 -18.60 2.26
CA LYS A 207 -7.50 -19.93 2.90
C LYS A 207 -8.85 -20.61 2.69
N LEU A 208 -9.95 -19.83 2.69
CA LEU A 208 -11.29 -20.38 2.44
C LEU A 208 -11.46 -20.81 0.97
N VAL A 209 -10.80 -20.14 0.03
CA VAL A 209 -10.79 -20.53 -1.40
C VAL A 209 -9.97 -21.81 -1.60
N ASP A 210 -8.82 -21.93 -0.94
CA ASP A 210 -7.99 -23.14 -0.97
C ASP A 210 -8.67 -24.35 -0.30
N GLU A 211 -9.40 -24.14 0.80
CA GLU A 211 -10.15 -25.22 1.47
C GLU A 211 -11.39 -25.67 0.66
N SER A 212 -12.08 -24.75 -0.01
CA SER A 212 -13.25 -25.08 -0.84
C SER A 212 -12.90 -25.68 -2.21
N SER A 213 -11.67 -25.51 -2.68
CA SER A 213 -11.16 -26.14 -3.91
C SER A 213 -10.56 -27.54 -3.68
N ASN A 214 -10.39 -27.96 -2.43
CA ASN A 214 -9.96 -29.31 -2.05
C ASN A 214 -11.15 -30.31 -1.94
N GLU A 215 -12.00 -30.38 -2.97
CA GLU A 215 -12.94 -31.50 -3.10
C GLU A 215 -12.22 -32.75 -3.66
N ILE A 216 -12.19 -33.80 -2.82
CA ILE A 216 -11.81 -35.20 -3.05
C ILE A 216 -10.32 -35.43 -3.34
N VAL A 217 -9.48 -35.25 -2.32
CA VAL A 217 -8.28 -36.09 -2.20
C VAL A 217 -8.73 -37.45 -1.66
N ASP A 218 -8.65 -38.49 -2.49
CA ASP A 218 -8.86 -39.88 -2.09
C ASP A 218 -7.90 -40.21 -0.93
N THR A 219 -8.46 -40.32 0.28
CA THR A 219 -7.72 -40.58 1.52
C THR A 219 -7.37 -42.06 1.69
N SER A 220 -7.61 -42.90 0.67
CA SER A 220 -7.35 -44.34 0.70
C SER A 220 -5.89 -44.74 1.00
N ASN A 221 -4.94 -43.81 0.90
CA ASN A 221 -3.51 -44.05 1.15
C ASN A 221 -2.91 -43.29 2.35
N ILE A 222 -3.72 -42.59 3.17
CA ILE A 222 -3.22 -41.85 4.33
C ILE A 222 -3.34 -42.74 5.58
N ILE A 223 -2.21 -43.28 6.03
CA ILE A 223 -2.12 -43.99 7.31
C ILE A 223 -2.08 -42.96 8.44
N ASN A 224 -3.04 -43.03 9.36
CA ASN A 224 -3.11 -42.12 10.51
C ASN A 224 -2.22 -42.64 11.64
N PHE A 225 -1.35 -41.78 12.19
CA PHE A 225 -0.42 -42.17 13.27
C PHE A 225 -1.15 -42.57 14.57
N SER A 226 -2.44 -42.26 14.71
CA SER A 226 -3.31 -42.77 15.79
C SER A 226 -3.56 -44.27 15.73
N ASP A 227 -3.33 -44.90 14.57
CA ASP A 227 -3.61 -46.32 14.35
C ASP A 227 -2.48 -47.22 14.85
N TYR A 228 -1.34 -46.64 15.25
CA TYR A 228 -0.29 -47.34 15.99
C TYR A 228 -0.60 -47.34 17.49
N LYS A 229 -1.38 -48.32 17.95
CA LYS A 229 -1.33 -48.74 19.36
C LYS A 229 -0.21 -49.77 19.54
N LYS A 230 0.76 -49.43 20.40
CA LYS A 230 1.77 -50.38 20.89
C LYS A 230 1.12 -51.32 21.89
N ASP A 231 1.26 -52.62 21.66
CA ASP A 231 1.17 -53.65 22.70
C ASP A 231 2.34 -53.54 23.69
#